data_AF-A0A2J2HDC3-F1
#
_entry.id   AF-A0A2J2HDC3-F1
#
_cell.length_a   1.000
_cell.length_b   1.000
_cell.length_c   1.000
_cell.angle_alpha   90.00
_cell.angle_beta   90.00
_cell.angle_gamma   90.00
#
_symmetry.space_group_name_H-M   'P 1'
#
loop_
_entity.id
_entity.type
_entity.pdbx_description
1 polymer ?
#
loop_
_entity_poly.entity_id
_entity_poly.type
_entity_poly.pdbx_seq_one_letter_code
_entity_poly.pdbx_strand_id
1 'polypeptide(L)'
;MEESDSRIIKALVDLISKSRGRRVTIKARSLLKFAGLDSKHSNILRTAKVLGRLASNGYVRVESSKPIKSRSRILKYIITESMELWKSAKENPDGTVNMLLKRLRDMSNQASGNIN
;
A
#
# COMPACT_ATOMS: atom_id res chain seq x y z
N MET A 1 -4.15 13.90 -7.83
CA MET A 1 -4.05 12.51 -7.34
C MET A 1 -4.83 11.66 -8.31
N GLU A 2 -4.26 10.56 -8.80
CA GLU A 2 -4.95 9.75 -9.82
C GLU A 2 -5.98 8.81 -9.18
N GLU A 3 -7.03 8.52 -9.93
CA GLU A 3 -8.11 7.61 -9.53
C GLU A 3 -7.58 6.22 -9.11
N SER A 4 -6.53 5.75 -9.78
CA SER A 4 -5.85 4.49 -9.48
C SER A 4 -5.27 4.44 -8.06
N ASP A 5 -4.69 5.54 -7.57
CA ASP A 5 -4.15 5.61 -6.20
C ASP A 5 -5.26 5.48 -5.17
N SER A 6 -6.41 6.13 -5.41
CA SER A 6 -7.61 6.02 -4.57
C SER A 6 -8.12 4.58 -4.50
N ARG A 7 -8.22 3.90 -5.65
CA ARG A 7 -8.65 2.51 -5.72
C ARG A 7 -7.68 1.56 -5.01
N ILE A 8 -6.37 1.78 -5.14
CA ILE A 8 -5.34 0.99 -4.44
C ILE A 8 -5.46 1.15 -2.92
N ILE A 9 -5.67 2.38 -2.43
CA ILE A 9 -5.79 2.65 -1.00
C ILE A 9 -7.08 2.08 -0.41
N LYS A 10 -8.21 2.27 -1.10
CA LYS A 10 -9.49 1.64 -0.72
C LYS A 10 -9.33 0.12 -0.63
N ALA A 11 -8.73 -0.51 -1.64
CA ALA A 11 -8.47 -1.94 -1.65
C ALA A 11 -7.61 -2.41 -0.47
N LEU A 12 -6.59 -1.63 -0.08
CA LEU A 12 -5.72 -1.96 1.04
C LEU A 12 -6.48 -1.88 2.37
N VAL A 13 -7.20 -0.79 2.59
CA VAL A 13 -7.97 -0.56 3.81
C VAL A 13 -9.07 -1.61 3.95
N ASP A 14 -9.78 -1.92 2.85
CA ASP A 14 -10.79 -2.99 2.82
C ASP A 14 -10.22 -4.36 3.18
N LEU A 15 -9.04 -4.69 2.67
CA LEU A 15 -8.36 -5.95 3.01
C LEU A 15 -8.09 -6.04 4.51
N ILE A 16 -7.66 -4.94 5.12
CA ILE A 16 -7.37 -4.89 6.56
C ILE A 16 -8.68 -4.94 7.36
N SER A 17 -9.65 -4.10 7.03
CA SER A 17 -10.92 -3.99 7.75
C SER A 17 -11.66 -5.33 7.76
N LYS A 18 -11.72 -6.02 6.62
CA LYS A 18 -12.41 -7.31 6.45
C LYS A 18 -11.59 -8.53 6.91
N SER A 19 -10.30 -8.38 7.18
CA SER A 19 -9.46 -9.52 7.62
C SER A 19 -9.92 -10.06 8.98
N ARG A 20 -9.98 -11.39 9.17
CA ARG A 20 -10.29 -11.99 10.49
C ARG A 20 -9.05 -12.20 11.36
N GLY A 21 -7.88 -12.35 10.73
CA GLY A 21 -6.61 -12.56 11.44
C GLY A 21 -6.03 -11.26 12.00
N ARG A 22 -4.85 -11.34 12.62
CA ARG A 22 -4.10 -10.21 13.22
C ARG A 22 -3.00 -9.65 12.31
N ARG A 23 -2.91 -10.18 11.09
CA ARG A 23 -1.89 -9.85 10.09
C ARG A 23 -2.47 -9.96 8.68
N VAL A 24 -2.15 -8.98 7.85
CA VAL A 24 -2.34 -9.02 6.39
C VAL A 24 -0.97 -9.01 5.73
N THR A 25 -0.77 -9.87 4.74
CA THR A 25 0.43 -9.88 3.90
C THR A 25 0.00 -9.82 2.45
N ILE A 26 0.47 -8.82 1.71
CA ILE A 26 0.01 -8.54 0.36
C ILE A 26 1.18 -8.24 -0.58
N LYS A 27 1.07 -8.68 -1.83
CA LYS A 27 1.99 -8.31 -2.93
C LYS A 27 1.33 -7.24 -3.79
N ALA A 28 2.11 -6.38 -4.44
CA ALA A 28 1.58 -5.31 -5.30
C ALA A 28 0.59 -5.82 -6.36
N ARG A 29 0.93 -6.90 -7.08
CA ARG A 29 0.04 -7.52 -8.08
C ARG A 29 -1.28 -8.00 -7.48
N SER A 30 -1.24 -8.58 -6.28
CA SER A 30 -2.44 -9.07 -5.60
C SER A 30 -3.34 -7.92 -5.16
N LEU A 31 -2.76 -6.83 -4.63
CA LEU A 31 -3.51 -5.64 -4.26
C LEU A 31 -4.14 -4.96 -5.48
N LEU A 32 -3.40 -4.88 -6.59
CA LEU A 32 -3.90 -4.34 -7.85
C LEU A 32 -5.15 -5.10 -8.34
N LYS A 33 -5.10 -6.44 -8.30
CA LYS A 33 -6.25 -7.29 -8.62
C LYS A 33 -7.43 -7.03 -7.70
N PHE A 34 -7.18 -6.89 -6.39
CA PHE A 34 -8.22 -6.59 -5.41
C PHE A 34 -8.84 -5.19 -5.62
N ALA A 35 -8.07 -4.23 -6.12
CA ALA A 35 -8.55 -2.91 -6.50
C ALA A 35 -9.39 -2.91 -7.81
N GLY A 36 -9.53 -4.05 -8.48
CA GLY A 36 -10.26 -4.19 -9.75
C GLY A 36 -9.58 -3.45 -10.91
N LEU A 37 -8.27 -3.21 -10.82
CA LEU A 37 -7.49 -2.57 -11.86
C LEU A 37 -6.91 -3.62 -12.81
N ASP A 38 -6.68 -3.22 -14.07
CA ASP A 38 -6.08 -4.12 -15.05
C ASP A 38 -4.63 -4.51 -14.65
N SER A 39 -4.18 -5.66 -15.13
CA SER A 39 -2.87 -6.21 -14.77
C SER A 39 -1.71 -5.67 -15.62
N LYS A 40 -1.84 -4.50 -16.27
CA LYS A 40 -0.75 -3.87 -17.02
C LYS A 40 0.46 -3.63 -16.11
N HIS A 41 1.65 -3.75 -16.69
CA HIS A 41 2.89 -3.60 -15.94
C HIS A 41 3.02 -2.22 -15.27
N SER A 42 2.59 -1.15 -15.95
CA SER A 42 2.55 0.21 -15.41
C SER A 42 1.71 0.31 -14.13
N ASN A 43 0.55 -0.34 -14.11
CA ASN A 43 -0.33 -0.37 -12.94
C ASN A 43 0.28 -1.15 -11.77
N ILE A 44 1.00 -2.26 -12.05
CA ILE A 44 1.74 -3.00 -11.02
C ILE A 44 2.84 -2.11 -10.40
N LEU A 45 3.63 -1.42 -11.23
CA LEU A 45 4.68 -0.51 -10.77
C LEU A 45 4.08 0.63 -9.94
N ARG A 46 2.93 1.16 -10.35
CA ARG A 46 2.21 2.18 -9.60
C ARG A 46 1.76 1.68 -8.23
N THR A 47 1.14 0.49 -8.16
CA THR A 47 0.75 -0.11 -6.87
C THR A 47 1.97 -0.34 -5.97
N ALA A 48 3.08 -0.82 -6.53
CA ALA A 48 4.33 -0.96 -5.79
C ALA A 48 4.87 0.39 -5.28
N LYS A 49 4.75 1.46 -6.06
CA LYS A 49 5.15 2.83 -5.67
C LYS A 49 4.30 3.36 -4.52
N VAL A 50 2.97 3.17 -4.56
CA VAL A 50 2.07 3.54 -3.46
C VAL A 50 2.43 2.79 -2.19
N LEU A 51 2.59 1.47 -2.27
CA LEU A 51 2.97 0.65 -1.12
C LEU A 51 4.37 0.99 -0.59
N GLY A 52 5.31 1.32 -1.48
CA GLY A 52 6.65 1.79 -1.11
C GLY A 52 6.60 3.11 -0.33
N ARG A 53 5.79 4.07 -0.77
CA ARG A 53 5.59 5.35 -0.05
C ARG A 53 4.99 5.14 1.34
N LEU A 54 3.96 4.30 1.43
CA LEU A 54 3.39 3.93 2.73
C LEU A 54 4.43 3.26 3.63
N ALA A 55 5.31 2.44 3.07
CA ALA A 55 6.34 1.74 3.83
C ALA A 55 7.42 2.68 4.36
N SER A 56 7.88 3.61 3.53
CA SER A 56 8.83 4.67 3.94
C SER A 56 8.29 5.54 5.07
N ASN A 57 6.97 5.59 5.27
CA ASN A 57 6.31 6.36 6.32
C ASN A 57 5.76 5.49 7.46
N GLY A 58 6.17 4.22 7.55
CA GLY A 58 5.85 3.35 8.68
C GLY A 58 4.43 2.74 8.68
N TYR A 59 3.60 3.01 7.68
CA TYR A 59 2.24 2.44 7.58
C TYR A 59 2.24 0.94 7.22
N VAL A 60 3.28 0.47 6.54
CA VAL A 60 3.45 -0.94 6.13
C VAL A 60 4.88 -1.38 6.34
N ARG A 61 5.08 -2.62 6.79
CA ARG A 61 6.40 -3.25 6.81
C ARG A 61 6.67 -3.92 5.47
N VAL A 62 7.91 -3.87 5.01
CA VAL A 62 8.35 -4.57 3.79
C VAL A 62 9.24 -5.74 4.19
N GLU A 63 8.87 -6.93 3.73
CA GLU A 63 9.74 -8.09 3.71
C GLU A 63 10.13 -8.37 2.26
N SER A 64 11.41 -8.65 2.03
CA SER A 64 11.90 -9.05 0.71
C SER A 64 12.38 -10.49 0.75
N SER A 65 11.96 -11.28 -0.24
CA SER A 65 12.50 -12.62 -0.45
C SER A 65 13.17 -12.67 -1.83
N LYS A 66 14.38 -13.22 -1.90
CA LYS A 66 15.07 -13.48 -3.16
C LYS A 66 14.90 -14.97 -3.53
N PRO A 67 14.16 -15.31 -4.59
CA PRO A 67 14.11 -16.70 -5.07
C PRO A 67 15.49 -17.17 -5.51
N ILE A 68 15.85 -18.42 -5.22
CA ILE A 68 17.17 -19.02 -5.52
C ILE A 68 17.58 -18.83 -6.99
N LYS A 69 16.62 -18.88 -7.92
CA LYS A 69 16.85 -18.79 -9.37
C LYS A 69 16.50 -17.42 -10.00
N SER A 70 16.28 -16.36 -9.21
CA SER A 70 15.88 -15.04 -9.75
C SER A 70 16.74 -13.90 -9.22
N ARG A 71 17.13 -12.99 -10.11
CA ARG A 71 17.78 -11.71 -9.75
C ARG A 71 16.80 -10.72 -9.10
N SER A 72 15.50 -10.89 -9.32
CA SER A 72 14.46 -9.97 -8.86
C SER A 72 13.98 -10.31 -7.45
N ARG A 73 14.00 -9.32 -6.56
CA ARG A 73 13.42 -9.44 -5.21
C ARG A 73 11.89 -9.44 -5.31
N ILE A 74 11.25 -10.34 -4.57
CA ILE A 74 9.80 -10.31 -4.37
C ILE A 74 9.54 -9.55 -3.09
N LEU A 75 8.84 -8.43 -3.19
CA LEU A 75 8.42 -7.63 -2.04
C LEU A 75 7.05 -8.12 -1.53
N LYS A 76 6.95 -8.27 -0.21
CA LYS A 76 5.72 -8.52 0.54
C LYS A 76 5.51 -7.35 1.49
N TYR A 77 4.31 -6.81 1.50
CA TYR A 77 3.91 -5.71 2.38
C TYR A 77 3.04 -6.26 3.49
N ILE A 78 3.35 -5.92 4.72
CA ILE A 78 2.81 -6.54 5.92
C ILE A 78 2.24 -5.47 6.83
N ILE A 79 1.01 -5.73 7.28
CA ILE A 79 0.29 -4.92 8.26
C ILE A 79 -0.11 -5.85 9.40
N THR A 80 0.22 -5.49 10.63
CA THR A 80 -0.09 -6.26 11.85
C THR A 80 -0.91 -5.45 12.83
N GLU A 81 -1.56 -6.11 13.79
CA GLU A 81 -2.38 -5.46 14.82
C GLU A 81 -1.67 -4.40 15.67
N SER A 82 -0.34 -4.48 15.76
CA SER A 82 0.50 -3.49 16.44
C SER A 82 0.63 -2.17 15.68
N MET A 83 0.30 -2.13 14.39
CA MET A 83 0.50 -0.95 13.53
C MET A 83 -0.71 -0.02 13.58
N GLU A 84 -0.47 1.29 13.52
CA GLU A 84 -1.54 2.30 13.53
C GLU A 84 -2.52 2.12 12.37
N LEU A 85 -2.01 1.82 11.17
CA LEU A 85 -2.84 1.55 10.00
C LEU A 85 -3.83 0.41 10.23
N TRP A 86 -3.42 -0.63 10.97
CA TRP A 86 -4.31 -1.74 11.29
C TRP A 86 -5.48 -1.27 12.15
N LYS A 87 -5.17 -0.60 13.26
CA LYS A 87 -6.16 -0.14 14.23
C LYS A 87 -7.15 0.82 13.58
N SER A 88 -6.63 1.82 12.87
CA SER A 88 -7.44 2.82 12.18
C SER A 88 -8.35 2.18 11.12
N ALA A 89 -7.82 1.27 10.29
CA ALA A 89 -8.61 0.58 9.28
C ALA A 89 -9.68 -0.36 9.88
N LYS A 90 -9.48 -0.87 11.10
CA LYS A 90 -10.46 -1.69 11.82
C LYS A 90 -11.58 -0.84 12.43
N GLU A 91 -11.24 0.33 12.94
CA GLU A 91 -12.16 1.21 13.65
C GLU A 91 -12.97 2.11 12.71
N ASN A 92 -12.31 2.76 11.76
CA ASN A 92 -12.91 3.68 10.81
C ASN A 92 -12.28 3.54 9.41
N PRO A 93 -12.73 2.57 8.59
CA PRO A 93 -12.18 2.33 7.26
C PRO A 93 -12.22 3.57 6.36
N ASP A 94 -13.37 4.25 6.25
CA ASP A 94 -13.54 5.40 5.35
C ASP A 94 -12.67 6.59 5.78
N GLY A 95 -12.60 6.86 7.09
CA GLY A 95 -11.70 7.86 7.65
C GLY A 95 -10.23 7.54 7.35
N THR A 96 -9.84 6.28 7.45
CA THR A 96 -8.48 5.80 7.15
C THR A 96 -8.13 6.02 5.67
N VAL A 97 -9.06 5.72 4.76
CA VAL A 97 -8.86 5.97 3.32
C VAL A 97 -8.58 7.46 3.08
N ASN A 98 -9.42 8.34 3.61
CA ASN A 98 -9.27 9.78 3.43
C ASN A 98 -7.95 10.30 4.02
N MET A 99 -7.58 9.82 5.22
CA MET A 99 -6.30 10.14 5.85
C MET A 99 -5.12 9.73 4.96
N LEU A 100 -5.08 8.48 4.50
CA LEU A 100 -3.98 7.97 3.67
C LEU A 100 -3.87 8.71 2.33
N LEU A 101 -4.99 9.05 1.70
CA LEU A 101 -4.99 9.83 0.46
C LEU A 101 -4.43 11.22 0.69
N LYS A 102 -4.85 11.91 1.75
CA LYS A 102 -4.28 13.22 2.13
C LYS A 102 -2.76 13.11 2.32
N ARG A 103 -2.31 12.15 3.13
CA ARG A 103 -0.88 11.93 3.39
C ARG A 103 -0.09 11.64 2.10
N LEU A 104 -0.63 10.81 1.19
CA LEU A 104 0.04 10.50 -0.07
C LEU A 104 0.18 11.72 -0.99
N ARG A 105 -0.77 12.65 -0.94
CA ARG A 105 -0.67 13.94 -1.63
C ARG A 105 0.47 14.76 -1.05
N ASP A 106 0.50 14.89 0.28
CA ASP A 106 1.50 15.69 0.99
C ASP A 106 2.92 15.15 0.74
N MET A 107 3.10 13.83 0.78
CA MET A 107 4.36 13.16 0.43
C MET A 107 4.79 13.42 -1.02
N SER A 108 3.83 13.50 -1.95
CA SER A 108 4.14 13.77 -3.37
C SER A 108 4.64 15.20 -3.56
N ASN A 109 4.11 16.16 -2.80
CA ASN A 109 4.52 17.55 -2.87
C ASN A 109 5.91 17.79 -2.26
N GLN A 110 6.24 17.09 -1.18
CA GLN A 110 7.58 17.18 -0.55
C GLN A 110 8.70 16.63 -1.45
N ALA A 111 8.42 15.57 -2.23
CA ALA A 111 9.39 15.03 -3.18
C ALA A 111 9.71 15.99 -4.34
N SER A 112 8.80 16.91 -4.67
CA SER A 112 9.00 17.93 -5.71
C SER A 112 9.64 19.22 -5.18
N GLY A 113 9.75 19.38 -3.85
CA GLY A 113 10.32 20.57 -3.20
C GLY A 113 11.82 20.47 -2.87
N ASN A 114 12.44 19.30 -3.06
CA ASN A 114 13.88 19.07 -2.88
C ASN A 114 14.64 19.17 -4.22
N ILE A 115 14.46 20.30 -4.92
CA ILE A 115 15.34 20.75 -6.00
C ILE A 115 15.81 22.14 -5.57
N ASN A 116 16.87 22.18 -4.79
CA ASN A 116 17.74 23.34 -4.56
C ASN A 116 19.13 22.79 -4.21
#